data_AF-A0AAW2MGW6-F1
#
_entry.id   AF-A0AAW2MGW6-F1
#
_cell.length_a   1.000
_cell.length_b   1.000
_cell.length_c   1.000
_cell.angle_alpha   90.00
_cell.angle_beta   90.00
_cell.angle_gamma   90.00
#
_symmetry.space_group_name_H-M   'P 1'
#
loop_
_entity.id
_entity.type
_entity.pdbx_description
1 polymer ?
#
loop_
_entity_poly.entity_id
_entity_poly.type
_entity_poly.pdbx_seq_one_letter_code
_entity_poly.pdbx_strand_id
1 'polypeptide(L)'
;METLVVASSPAAAVEILKTNDRTFSARTVPHAVPLTESEIERLSFWGDALSQNWKNVRAICRAELFSAKSVEAQRRLWEEKAAAMVGSLRAKEGAAVDMGPVVFAAVVNVFANILFSEDIVGVEEERGCSEVRGFLRGIIEALSAPNLADFYPLFVGEFDPHGLRKKHREISVRMWGLWERVVGERRRSEEGSEEQRSLGRADFQRVY
;
A
#
# COMPACT_ATOMS: atom_id res chain seq x y z
N MET A 1 27.06 -19.02 5.52
CA MET A 1 26.30 -18.37 6.60
C MET A 1 26.53 -16.89 6.42
N GLU A 2 25.49 -16.13 6.08
CA GLU A 2 25.63 -14.68 5.90
C GLU A 2 25.76 -14.00 7.27
N THR A 3 26.58 -12.95 7.35
CA THR A 3 26.79 -12.21 8.60
C THR A 3 25.72 -11.13 8.72
N LEU A 4 24.86 -11.25 9.73
CA LEU A 4 23.91 -10.20 10.07
C LEU A 4 24.54 -9.22 11.08
N VAL A 5 24.66 -7.95 10.68
CA VAL A 5 25.10 -6.87 11.58
C VAL A 5 23.87 -6.12 12.08
N VAL A 6 23.74 -6.01 13.40
CA VAL A 6 22.62 -5.30 14.04
C VAL A 6 23.10 -3.99 14.64
N ALA A 7 22.56 -2.88 14.14
CA ALA A 7 22.80 -1.55 14.71
C ALA A 7 21.85 -1.30 15.88
N SER A 8 22.35 -1.52 17.10
CA SER A 8 21.56 -1.46 18.34
C SER A 8 21.76 -0.17 19.15
N SER A 9 22.39 0.86 18.57
CA SER A 9 22.56 2.17 19.22
C SER A 9 22.20 3.34 18.28
N PRO A 10 21.77 4.50 18.83
CA PRO A 10 21.48 5.67 18.01
C PRO A 10 22.68 6.14 17.17
N ALA A 11 23.90 6.06 17.73
CA ALA A 11 25.12 6.42 17.02
C ALA A 11 25.37 5.51 15.81
N ALA A 12 25.24 4.19 15.99
CA ALA A 12 25.36 3.23 14.89
C ALA A 12 24.27 3.43 13.82
N ALA A 13 23.03 3.72 14.24
CA ALA A 13 21.95 4.00 13.30
C ALA A 13 22.20 5.27 12.47
N VAL A 14 22.75 6.34 13.08
CA VAL A 14 23.14 7.56 12.35
C VAL A 14 24.25 7.25 11.35
N GLU A 15 25.25 6.48 11.76
CA GLU A 15 26.37 6.15 10.89
C GLU A 15 25.94 5.37 9.64
N ILE A 16 25.00 4.43 9.79
CA ILE A 16 24.50 3.60 8.69
C ILE A 16 23.47 4.35 7.84
N LEU A 17 22.48 5.01 8.47
CA LEU A 17 21.31 5.56 7.76
C LEU A 17 21.47 7.02 7.33
N LYS A 18 22.52 7.72 7.76
CA LYS A 18 22.81 9.11 7.37
C LYS A 18 24.21 9.31 6.82
N THR A 19 25.25 8.90 7.56
CA THR A 19 26.64 9.13 7.13
C THR A 19 26.99 8.28 5.90
N ASN A 20 26.59 7.01 5.91
CA ASN A 20 26.87 6.03 4.86
C ASN A 20 25.59 5.52 4.17
N ASP A 21 24.55 6.34 4.15
CA ASP A 21 23.21 5.98 3.66
C ASP A 21 23.23 5.40 2.25
N ARG A 22 24.04 5.97 1.35
CA ARG A 22 24.20 5.53 -0.03
C ARG A 22 24.71 4.10 -0.11
N THR A 23 25.69 3.72 0.71
CA THR A 23 26.29 2.39 0.73
C THR A 23 25.32 1.35 1.28
N PHE A 24 24.55 1.71 2.31
CA PHE A 24 23.62 0.80 2.98
C PHE A 24 22.16 0.97 2.53
N SER A 25 21.94 1.58 1.36
CA SER A 25 20.60 1.80 0.81
C SER A 25 20.00 0.58 0.10
N ALA A 26 20.83 -0.44 -0.17
CA ALA A 26 20.40 -1.69 -0.78
C ALA A 26 19.39 -2.44 0.11
N ARG A 27 18.45 -3.15 -0.52
CA ARG A 27 17.41 -3.92 0.15
C ARG A 27 17.56 -5.39 -0.18
N THR A 28 17.50 -6.24 0.84
CA THR A 28 17.44 -7.69 0.63
C THR A 28 16.03 -8.07 0.17
N VAL A 29 15.96 -8.86 -0.89
CA VAL A 29 14.74 -9.43 -1.46
C VAL A 29 14.59 -10.85 -0.91
N PRO A 30 13.61 -11.12 -0.04
CA PRO A 30 13.28 -12.48 0.37
C PRO A 30 13.09 -13.43 -0.82
N HIS A 31 13.66 -14.64 -0.76
CA HIS A 31 13.48 -15.66 -1.81
C HIS A 31 12.03 -16.14 -1.93
N ALA A 32 11.20 -15.88 -0.93
CA ALA A 32 9.76 -16.10 -0.96
C ALA A 32 9.05 -15.28 -2.04
N VAL A 33 9.69 -14.24 -2.59
CA VAL A 33 9.09 -13.38 -3.60
C VAL A 33 9.48 -13.84 -4.99
N PRO A 34 8.52 -14.37 -5.79
CA PRO A 34 8.80 -15.01 -7.06
C PRO A 34 8.91 -13.98 -8.18
N LEU A 35 9.76 -12.97 -8.01
CA LEU A 35 10.01 -11.92 -8.99
C LEU A 35 11.39 -12.11 -9.61
N THR A 36 11.48 -11.89 -10.92
CA THR A 36 12.76 -11.76 -11.61
C THR A 36 13.45 -10.45 -11.21
N GLU A 37 14.77 -10.36 -11.39
CA GLU A 37 15.53 -9.11 -11.17
C GLU A 37 14.92 -7.94 -11.95
N SER A 38 14.51 -8.17 -13.20
CA SER A 38 13.84 -7.15 -14.02
C SER A 38 12.50 -6.68 -13.44
N GLU A 39 11.77 -7.54 -12.75
CA GLU A 39 10.50 -7.19 -12.10
C GLU A 39 10.75 -6.45 -10.79
N ILE A 40 11.79 -6.83 -10.04
CA ILE A 40 12.23 -6.15 -8.81
C ILE A 40 12.65 -4.72 -9.14
N GLU A 41 13.41 -4.50 -10.21
CA GLU A 41 13.82 -3.15 -10.63
C GLU A 41 12.63 -2.25 -11.05
N ARG A 42 11.60 -2.86 -11.67
CA ARG A 42 10.35 -2.16 -11.99
C ARG A 42 9.53 -1.88 -10.74
N LEU A 43 9.59 -2.76 -9.74
CA LEU A 43 8.90 -2.62 -8.47
C LEU A 43 9.68 -1.70 -7.54
N SER A 44 9.22 -0.46 -7.48
CA SER A 44 9.80 0.64 -6.71
C SER A 44 10.17 0.28 -5.27
N PHE A 45 9.42 -0.59 -4.59
CA PHE A 45 9.67 -0.89 -3.18
C PHE A 45 10.95 -1.71 -2.95
N TRP A 46 11.35 -2.59 -3.87
CA TRP A 46 12.48 -3.53 -3.69
C TRP A 46 13.63 -3.31 -4.67
N GLY A 47 13.42 -2.47 -5.69
CA GLY A 47 14.49 -2.05 -6.59
C GLY A 47 15.60 -1.29 -5.87
N ASP A 48 16.74 -1.16 -6.55
CA ASP A 48 17.88 -0.38 -6.08
C ASP A 48 17.42 1.01 -5.65
N ALA A 49 17.72 1.38 -4.40
CA ALA A 49 17.39 2.67 -3.84
C ALA A 49 18.07 3.84 -4.58
N LEU A 50 19.06 3.55 -5.42
CA LEU A 50 19.73 4.51 -6.29
C LEU A 50 19.11 4.59 -7.69
N SER A 51 18.22 3.66 -8.06
CA SER A 51 17.54 3.64 -9.36
C SER A 51 16.71 4.91 -9.59
N GLN A 52 16.68 5.37 -10.84
CA GLN A 52 15.89 6.55 -11.23
C GLN A 52 14.38 6.30 -11.03
N ASN A 53 13.92 5.07 -11.30
CA ASN A 53 12.53 4.67 -11.12
C ASN A 53 12.07 4.88 -9.66
N TRP A 54 12.84 4.36 -8.70
CA TRP A 54 12.52 4.53 -7.28
C TRP A 54 12.57 6.00 -6.83
N LYS A 55 13.56 6.77 -7.30
CA LYS A 55 13.65 8.21 -7.02
C LYS A 55 12.42 8.96 -7.55
N ASN A 56 11.96 8.63 -8.76
CA ASN A 56 10.77 9.22 -9.36
C ASN A 56 9.51 8.89 -8.55
N VAL A 57 9.29 7.61 -8.21
CA VAL A 57 8.12 7.22 -7.39
C VAL A 57 8.15 7.90 -6.04
N ARG A 58 9.30 7.96 -5.37
CA ARG A 58 9.44 8.67 -4.09
C ARG A 58 9.15 10.17 -4.24
N ALA A 59 9.61 10.80 -5.32
CA ALA A 59 9.35 12.21 -5.60
C ALA A 59 7.86 12.47 -5.83
N ILE A 60 7.18 11.63 -6.62
CA ILE A 60 5.74 11.71 -6.87
C ILE A 60 4.97 11.54 -5.56
N CYS A 61 5.28 10.51 -4.76
CA CYS A 61 4.63 10.33 -3.46
C CYS A 61 4.79 11.56 -2.57
N ARG A 62 6.00 12.14 -2.51
CA ARG A 62 6.27 13.34 -1.69
C ARG A 62 5.51 14.57 -2.21
N ALA A 63 5.44 14.77 -3.52
CA ALA A 63 4.83 15.96 -4.11
C ALA A 63 3.29 15.88 -4.13
N GLU A 64 2.75 14.71 -4.47
CA GLU A 64 1.32 14.57 -4.77
C GLU A 64 0.54 13.94 -3.63
N LEU A 65 1.08 12.90 -2.97
CA LEU A 65 0.34 12.16 -1.93
C LEU A 65 0.59 12.68 -0.52
N PHE A 66 1.82 13.12 -0.23
CA PHE A 66 2.27 13.48 1.12
C PHE A 66 2.75 14.93 1.23
N SER A 67 2.40 15.80 0.28
CA SER A 67 2.67 17.23 0.41
C SER A 67 1.74 17.88 1.43
N ALA A 68 2.16 19.00 2.02
CA ALA A 68 1.33 19.74 2.98
C ALA A 68 -0.05 20.10 2.40
N LYS A 69 -0.12 20.43 1.11
CA LYS A 69 -1.37 20.70 0.40
C LYS A 69 -2.25 19.45 0.29
N SER A 70 -1.67 18.30 -0.02
CA SER A 70 -2.40 17.03 -0.12
C SER A 70 -2.91 16.57 1.24
N VAL A 71 -2.09 16.66 2.27
CA VAL A 71 -2.47 16.36 3.66
C VAL A 71 -3.61 17.27 4.13
N GLU A 72 -3.53 18.58 3.85
CA GLU A 72 -4.62 19.51 4.21
C GLU A 72 -5.90 19.22 3.43
N ALA A 73 -5.80 18.89 2.13
CA ALA A 73 -6.96 18.48 1.34
C ALA A 73 -7.63 17.20 1.88
N GLN A 74 -6.84 16.31 2.47
CA GLN A 74 -7.30 15.07 3.09
C GLN A 74 -7.79 15.27 4.54
N ARG A 75 -7.52 16.43 5.18
CA ARG A 75 -7.88 16.67 6.59
C ARG A 75 -9.37 16.44 6.85
N ARG A 76 -10.23 16.95 5.97
CA ARG A 76 -11.69 16.78 6.08
C ARG A 76 -12.08 15.30 6.11
N LEU A 77 -11.45 14.47 5.30
CA LEU A 77 -11.71 13.03 5.24
C LEU A 77 -11.29 12.35 6.55
N TRP A 78 -10.12 12.69 7.09
CA TRP A 78 -9.67 12.19 8.39
C TRP A 78 -10.64 12.59 9.52
N GLU A 79 -11.07 13.85 9.56
CA GLU A 79 -12.04 14.35 10.53
C GLU A 79 -13.40 13.63 10.40
N GLU A 80 -13.87 13.41 9.18
CA GLU A 80 -15.12 12.69 8.90
C GLU A 80 -15.06 11.23 9.40
N LYS A 81 -13.99 10.49 9.05
CA LYS A 81 -13.86 9.08 9.49
C LYS A 81 -13.64 8.97 10.99
N ALA A 82 -12.93 9.94 11.60
CA ALA A 82 -12.81 10.02 13.06
C ALA A 82 -14.16 10.31 13.74
N ALA A 83 -14.97 11.22 13.19
CA ALA A 83 -16.32 11.50 13.71
C ALA A 83 -17.23 10.27 13.60
N ALA A 84 -17.18 9.54 12.47
CA ALA A 84 -17.93 8.30 12.29
C ALA A 84 -17.52 7.22 13.30
N MET A 85 -16.20 7.07 13.55
CA MET A 85 -15.67 6.18 14.58
C MET A 85 -16.16 6.56 15.98
N VAL A 86 -16.12 7.85 16.35
CA VAL A 86 -16.64 8.32 17.64
C VAL A 86 -18.15 8.07 17.75
N GLY A 87 -18.90 8.28 16.66
CA GLY A 87 -20.33 7.98 16.60
C GLY A 87 -20.63 6.50 16.89
N SER A 88 -19.90 5.58 16.27
CA SER A 88 -20.09 4.14 16.50
C SER A 88 -19.71 3.70 17.92
N LEU A 89 -18.73 4.35 18.53
CA LEU A 89 -18.36 4.12 19.93
C LEU A 89 -19.42 4.65 20.91
N ARG A 90 -19.99 5.84 20.66
CA ARG A 90 -21.08 6.38 21.47
C ARG A 90 -22.31 5.48 21.48
N ALA A 91 -22.63 4.86 20.33
CA ALA A 91 -23.73 3.90 20.24
C ALA A 91 -23.52 2.64 21.10
N LYS A 92 -22.29 2.39 21.56
CA LYS A 92 -21.89 1.24 22.39
C LYS A 92 -21.53 1.66 23.83
N GLU A 93 -22.02 2.82 24.28
CA GLU A 93 -21.76 3.32 25.62
C GLU A 93 -22.15 2.30 26.70
N GLY A 94 -21.27 2.09 27.68
CA GLY A 94 -21.45 1.11 28.75
C GLY A 94 -21.08 -0.33 28.37
N ALA A 95 -20.71 -0.62 27.13
CA ALA A 95 -20.23 -1.93 26.69
C ALA A 95 -18.70 -1.98 26.51
N ALA A 96 -18.10 -3.14 26.73
CA ALA A 96 -16.71 -3.38 26.35
C ALA A 96 -16.59 -3.49 24.83
N VAL A 97 -15.63 -2.76 24.25
CA VAL A 97 -15.41 -2.72 22.79
C VAL A 97 -13.96 -3.07 22.48
N ASP A 98 -13.74 -3.93 21.48
CA ASP A 98 -12.42 -4.14 20.90
C ASP A 98 -12.09 -2.95 19.98
N MET A 99 -11.14 -2.12 20.41
CA MET A 99 -10.71 -0.93 19.68
C MET A 99 -9.94 -1.26 18.40
N GLY A 100 -9.30 -2.44 18.32
CA GLY A 100 -8.45 -2.81 17.19
C GLY A 100 -9.20 -2.78 15.85
N PRO A 101 -10.30 -3.54 15.70
CA PRO A 101 -11.13 -3.53 14.49
C PRO A 101 -11.74 -2.17 14.16
N VAL A 102 -12.14 -1.40 15.19
CA VAL A 102 -12.77 -0.08 15.03
C VAL A 102 -11.78 0.93 14.43
N VAL A 103 -10.57 1.01 15.00
CA VAL A 103 -9.51 1.88 14.49
C VAL A 103 -9.03 1.41 13.13
N PHE A 104 -8.90 0.09 12.94
CA PHE A 104 -8.50 -0.48 11.66
C PHE A 104 -9.46 -0.08 10.53
N ALA A 105 -10.78 -0.21 10.74
CA ALA A 105 -11.78 0.17 9.75
C ALA A 105 -11.69 1.67 9.40
N ALA A 106 -11.53 2.54 10.41
CA ALA A 106 -11.39 3.98 10.18
C ALA A 106 -10.15 4.31 9.34
N VAL A 107 -8.99 3.76 9.67
CA VAL A 107 -7.72 4.00 8.95
C VAL A 107 -7.79 3.44 7.52
N VAL A 108 -8.29 2.21 7.35
CA VAL A 108 -8.44 1.58 6.04
C VAL A 108 -9.36 2.40 5.14
N ASN A 109 -10.49 2.88 5.66
CA ASN A 109 -11.40 3.72 4.89
C ASN A 109 -10.78 5.05 4.49
N VAL A 110 -9.95 5.67 5.34
CA VAL A 110 -9.21 6.87 4.93
C VAL A 110 -8.30 6.57 3.74
N PHE A 111 -7.48 5.52 3.81
CA PHE A 111 -6.61 5.15 2.69
C PHE A 111 -7.41 4.75 1.44
N ALA A 112 -8.51 4.04 1.61
CA ALA A 112 -9.38 3.65 0.52
C ALA A 112 -10.02 4.87 -0.16
N ASN A 113 -10.42 5.90 0.59
CA ASN A 113 -10.91 7.14 -0.02
C ASN A 113 -9.78 7.92 -0.71
N ILE A 114 -8.57 7.94 -0.14
CA ILE A 114 -7.44 8.61 -0.79
C ILE A 114 -7.09 7.93 -2.13
N LEU A 115 -7.10 6.59 -2.16
CA LEU A 115 -6.67 5.81 -3.33
C LEU A 115 -7.78 5.53 -4.33
N PHE A 116 -9.00 5.31 -3.85
CA PHE A 116 -10.15 4.81 -4.60
C PHE A 116 -11.36 5.74 -4.55
N SER A 117 -11.38 6.73 -3.65
CA SER A 117 -12.53 7.63 -3.41
C SER A 117 -13.79 6.92 -2.89
N GLU A 118 -13.62 5.74 -2.29
CA GLU A 118 -14.72 4.91 -1.76
C GLU A 118 -14.36 4.32 -0.39
N ASP A 119 -15.37 4.11 0.45
CA ASP A 119 -15.26 3.31 1.67
C ASP A 119 -15.30 1.81 1.29
N ILE A 120 -14.29 1.04 1.70
CA ILE A 120 -14.20 -0.41 1.38
C ILE A 120 -14.58 -1.30 2.57
N VAL A 121 -14.77 -0.71 3.75
CA VAL A 121 -15.21 -1.41 4.96
C VAL A 121 -16.35 -0.62 5.59
N GLY A 122 -17.54 -1.21 5.72
CA GLY A 122 -18.57 -0.63 6.57
C GLY A 122 -18.11 -0.61 8.03
N VAL A 123 -18.29 0.52 8.73
CA VAL A 123 -17.92 0.66 10.16
C VAL A 123 -18.64 -0.36 11.05
N GLU A 124 -19.75 -0.92 10.57
CA GLU A 124 -20.56 -1.95 11.24
C GLU A 124 -20.52 -3.32 10.54
N GLU A 125 -19.89 -3.42 9.36
CA GLU A 125 -19.80 -4.66 8.60
C GLU A 125 -18.57 -5.48 9.01
N GLU A 126 -18.76 -6.33 10.01
CA GLU A 126 -17.71 -7.20 10.55
C GLU A 126 -17.09 -8.12 9.46
N ARG A 127 -17.89 -8.54 8.47
CA ARG A 127 -17.43 -9.38 7.35
C ARG A 127 -16.45 -8.66 6.42
N GLY A 128 -16.76 -7.43 6.00
CA GLY A 128 -15.88 -6.64 5.13
C GLY A 128 -14.56 -6.28 5.81
N CYS A 129 -14.63 -5.89 7.10
CA CYS A 129 -13.44 -5.62 7.91
C CYS A 129 -12.55 -6.86 8.06
N SER A 130 -13.15 -8.03 8.31
CA SER A 130 -12.43 -9.30 8.44
C SER A 130 -11.72 -9.70 7.14
N GLU A 131 -12.36 -9.50 5.99
CA GLU A 131 -11.75 -9.83 4.68
C GLU A 131 -10.53 -8.95 4.37
N VAL A 132 -10.68 -7.62 4.53
CA VAL A 132 -9.56 -6.68 4.28
C VAL A 132 -8.42 -6.91 5.27
N ARG A 133 -8.73 -7.13 6.54
CA ARG A 133 -7.73 -7.48 7.56
C ARG A 133 -7.04 -8.80 7.25
N GLY A 134 -7.80 -9.81 6.81
CA GLY A 134 -7.27 -11.10 6.38
C GLY A 134 -6.30 -10.96 5.21
N PHE A 135 -6.66 -10.13 4.22
CA PHE A 135 -5.80 -9.83 3.09
C PHE A 135 -4.52 -9.09 3.48
N LEU A 136 -4.61 -8.01 4.27
CA LEU A 136 -3.44 -7.27 4.75
C LEU A 136 -2.53 -8.13 5.63
N ARG A 137 -3.10 -8.96 6.51
CA ARG A 137 -2.34 -9.95 7.27
C ARG A 137 -1.63 -10.95 6.35
N GLY A 138 -2.31 -11.42 5.30
CA GLY A 138 -1.72 -12.29 4.29
C GLY A 138 -0.49 -11.67 3.62
N ILE A 139 -0.54 -10.37 3.29
CA ILE A 139 0.59 -9.60 2.77
C ILE A 139 1.73 -9.57 3.78
N ILE A 140 1.46 -9.16 5.03
CA ILE A 140 2.48 -9.07 6.08
C ILE A 140 3.15 -10.43 6.29
N GLU A 141 2.37 -11.51 6.38
CA GLU A 141 2.90 -12.86 6.53
C GLU A 141 3.74 -13.29 5.32
N ALA A 142 3.30 -13.00 4.09
CA ALA A 142 4.06 -13.35 2.90
C ALA A 142 5.39 -12.58 2.77
N LEU A 143 5.48 -11.38 3.35
CA LEU A 143 6.68 -10.54 3.32
C LEU A 143 7.63 -10.75 4.52
N SER A 144 7.12 -11.20 5.67
CA SER A 144 7.88 -11.26 6.93
C SER A 144 8.03 -12.65 7.53
N ALA A 145 7.33 -13.66 7.02
CA ALA A 145 7.50 -15.03 7.51
C ALA A 145 8.94 -15.52 7.22
N PRO A 146 9.58 -16.18 8.20
CA PRO A 146 10.91 -16.73 7.99
C PRO A 146 10.86 -17.81 6.91
N ASN A 147 11.75 -17.69 5.93
CA ASN A 147 11.90 -18.64 4.84
C ASN A 147 13.27 -19.31 4.93
N LEU A 148 13.31 -20.65 4.89
CA LEU A 148 14.56 -21.41 5.00
C LEU A 148 15.56 -21.06 3.91
N ALA A 149 15.07 -20.76 2.69
CA ALA A 149 15.95 -20.37 1.59
C ALA A 149 16.69 -19.05 1.85
N ASP A 150 16.16 -18.16 2.71
CA ASP A 150 16.80 -16.88 3.06
C ASP A 150 18.01 -17.06 3.99
N PHE A 151 18.10 -18.19 4.70
CA PHE A 151 19.22 -18.47 5.63
C PHE A 151 20.18 -19.53 5.10
N TYR A 152 19.67 -20.41 4.25
CA TYR A 152 20.37 -21.61 3.80
C TYR A 152 20.28 -21.73 2.27
N PRO A 153 21.35 -21.38 1.54
CA PRO A 153 21.39 -21.45 0.07
C PRO A 153 21.03 -22.83 -0.51
N LEU A 154 21.18 -23.90 0.27
CA LEU A 154 20.82 -25.27 -0.12
C LEU A 154 19.32 -25.45 -0.42
N PHE A 155 18.45 -24.60 0.14
CA PHE A 155 17.01 -24.64 -0.10
C PHE A 155 16.55 -23.62 -1.15
N VAL A 156 17.48 -22.92 -1.81
CA VAL A 156 17.16 -22.02 -2.92
C VAL A 156 16.76 -22.85 -4.14
N GLY A 157 15.56 -22.62 -4.65
CA GLY A 157 15.04 -23.34 -5.81
C GLY A 157 13.51 -23.40 -5.83
N GLU A 158 12.97 -24.42 -6.49
CA GLU A 158 11.51 -24.60 -6.60
C GLU A 158 10.86 -25.15 -5.32
N PHE A 159 11.67 -25.61 -4.37
CA PHE A 159 11.20 -26.16 -3.12
C PHE A 159 10.63 -25.05 -2.20
N ASP A 160 9.30 -25.04 -2.02
CA ASP A 160 8.57 -24.06 -1.21
C ASP A 160 7.92 -24.74 0.01
N PRO A 161 8.70 -25.15 1.04
CA PRO A 161 8.20 -25.95 2.14
C PRO A 161 7.14 -25.24 3.00
N HIS A 162 7.16 -23.89 3.00
CA HIS A 162 6.23 -23.06 3.74
C HIS A 162 5.10 -22.49 2.88
N GLY A 163 5.08 -22.79 1.57
CA GLY A 163 4.07 -22.28 0.64
C GLY A 163 4.11 -20.75 0.44
N LEU A 164 5.21 -20.09 0.81
CA LEU A 164 5.31 -18.63 0.84
C LEU A 164 5.37 -18.05 -0.57
N ARG A 165 6.05 -18.74 -1.50
CA ARG A 165 6.10 -18.30 -2.91
C ARG A 165 4.73 -18.38 -3.56
N LYS A 166 4.00 -19.47 -3.30
CA LYS A 166 2.62 -19.63 -3.75
C LYS A 166 1.72 -18.52 -3.18
N LYS A 167 1.80 -18.28 -1.88
CA LYS A 167 1.03 -17.23 -1.19
C LYS A 167 1.34 -15.84 -1.73
N HIS A 168 2.61 -15.51 -1.95
CA HIS A 168 3.01 -14.23 -2.53
C HIS A 168 2.42 -14.06 -3.94
N ARG A 169 2.45 -15.10 -4.78
CA ARG A 169 1.86 -15.06 -6.13
C ARG A 169 0.35 -14.79 -6.08
N GLU A 170 -0.39 -15.50 -5.23
CA GLU A 170 -1.84 -15.32 -5.08
C GLU A 170 -2.19 -13.89 -4.65
N ILE A 171 -1.41 -13.33 -3.70
CA ILE A 171 -1.55 -11.95 -3.23
C ILE A 171 -1.24 -10.95 -4.35
N SER A 172 -0.15 -11.16 -5.09
CA SER A 172 0.24 -10.29 -6.21
C SER A 172 -0.83 -10.24 -7.30
N VAL A 173 -1.40 -11.40 -7.67
CA VAL A 173 -2.50 -11.46 -8.66
C VAL A 173 -3.73 -10.69 -8.17
N ARG A 174 -4.12 -10.89 -6.89
CA ARG A 174 -5.27 -10.20 -6.31
C ARG A 174 -5.07 -8.68 -6.25
N MET A 175 -3.85 -8.25 -5.87
CA MET A 175 -3.46 -6.84 -5.82
C MET A 175 -3.49 -6.20 -7.21
N TRP A 176 -2.91 -6.85 -8.23
CA TRP A 176 -2.95 -6.34 -9.60
C TRP A 176 -4.34 -6.27 -10.20
N GLY A 177 -5.18 -7.28 -9.97
CA GLY A 177 -6.58 -7.24 -10.41
C GLY A 177 -7.38 -6.09 -9.77
N LEU A 178 -7.05 -5.68 -8.55
CA LEU A 178 -7.65 -4.50 -7.91
C LEU A 178 -7.18 -3.21 -8.58
N TRP A 179 -5.87 -3.04 -8.77
CA TRP A 179 -5.30 -1.84 -9.39
C TRP A 179 -5.75 -1.65 -10.83
N GLU A 180 -5.76 -2.71 -11.65
CA GLU A 180 -6.23 -2.65 -13.03
C GLU A 180 -7.69 -2.21 -13.12
N ARG A 181 -8.53 -2.70 -12.21
CA ARG A 181 -9.94 -2.31 -12.15
C ARG A 181 -10.08 -0.81 -11.85
N VAL A 182 -9.43 -0.35 -10.78
CA VAL A 182 -9.48 1.05 -10.34
C VAL A 182 -8.95 2.00 -11.42
N VAL A 183 -7.80 1.69 -12.00
CA VAL A 183 -7.20 2.50 -13.07
C VAL A 183 -8.10 2.50 -14.31
N GLY A 184 -8.68 1.35 -14.67
CA GLY A 184 -9.61 1.24 -15.78
C GLY A 184 -10.90 2.05 -15.58
N GLU A 185 -11.48 2.03 -14.38
CA GLU A 185 -12.66 2.81 -14.04
C GLU A 185 -12.39 4.31 -14.12
N ARG A 186 -11.26 4.76 -13.57
CA ARG A 186 -10.87 6.19 -13.61
C ARG A 186 -10.66 6.68 -15.03
N ARG A 187 -9.94 5.92 -15.87
CA ARG A 187 -9.73 6.30 -17.28
C ARG A 187 -11.05 6.44 -18.05
N ARG A 188 -11.99 5.52 -17.87
CA ARG A 188 -13.32 5.61 -18.50
C ARG A 188 -14.12 6.82 -18.01
N SER A 189 -14.01 7.17 -16.72
CA SER A 189 -14.70 8.35 -16.17
C SER A 189 -14.14 9.66 -16.72
N GLU A 190 -12.84 9.72 -16.98
CA GLU A 190 -12.18 10.89 -17.60
C GLU A 190 -12.61 11.05 -19.06
N GLU A 191 -12.61 9.97 -19.85
CA GLU A 191 -13.05 9.96 -21.25
C GLU A 191 -14.51 10.45 -21.39
N GLY A 192 -15.42 9.94 -20.57
CA GLY A 192 -16.83 10.39 -20.58
C GLY A 192 -17.02 11.85 -20.16
N SER A 193 -16.15 12.36 -19.27
CA SER A 193 -16.17 13.76 -18.85
C SER A 193 -15.64 14.72 -19.93
N GLU A 194 -14.69 14.27 -20.74
CA GLU A 194 -14.16 15.01 -21.90
C GLU A 194 -15.14 15.02 -23.07
N GLU A 195 -15.84 13.90 -23.32
CA GLU A 195 -16.91 13.81 -24.31
C GLU A 195 -18.10 14.72 -23.96
N GLN A 196 -18.51 14.77 -22.69
CA GLN A 196 -19.57 15.68 -22.23
C GLN A 196 -19.14 17.16 -22.30
N ARG A 197 -17.87 17.47 -22.00
CA ARG A 197 -17.32 18.82 -22.15
C ARG A 197 -17.15 19.26 -23.60
N SER A 198 -16.90 18.33 -24.53
CA SER A 198 -16.80 18.64 -25.96
C SER A 198 -18.19 18.82 -26.59
N LEU A 199 -19.17 17.99 -26.20
CA LEU A 199 -20.57 18.13 -26.60
C LEU A 199 -21.21 19.43 -26.08
N GLY A 200 -21.00 19.77 -24.81
CA GLY A 200 -21.49 21.05 -24.25
C GLY A 200 -20.85 22.29 -24.89
N ARG A 201 -19.63 22.16 -25.43
CA ARG A 201 -18.95 23.25 -26.16
C ARG A 201 -19.42 23.37 -27.60
N ALA A 202 -19.78 22.25 -28.25
CA ALA A 202 -20.36 22.21 -29.58
C ALA A 202 -21.81 22.76 -29.59
N ASP A 203 -22.60 22.50 -28.55
CA ASP A 203 -23.94 23.07 -28.41
C ASP A 203 -23.90 24.60 -28.14
N PHE A 204 -22.88 25.08 -27.42
CA PHE A 204 -22.69 26.53 -27.21
C PHE A 204 -22.31 27.27 -28.50
N GLN A 205 -21.69 26.60 -29.47
CA GLN A 205 -21.34 27.16 -30.78
C GLN A 205 -22.47 27.07 -31.83
N ARG A 206 -23.57 26.37 -31.53
CA ARG A 206 -24.76 26.30 -32.41
C ARG A 206 -25.83 27.33 -32.09
N VAL A 207 -25.72 28.02 -30.96
CA VAL A 207 -26.72 28.98 -30.46
C VAL A 207 -26.33 30.45 -30.76
N TYR A 208 -25.19 30.69 -31.41
CA TYR A 208 -24.75 32.00 -31.88
C TYR A 208 -24.28 31.96 -33.34
#